data_AF-A0A1I7RJQ0-F1
#
_entry.id   AF-A0A1I7RJQ0-F1
#
_cell.length_a   1.000
_cell.length_b   1.000
_cell.length_c   1.000
_cell.angle_alpha   90.00
_cell.angle_beta   90.00
_cell.angle_gamma   90.00
#
_symmetry.space_group_name_H-M   'P 1'
#
loop_
_entity.id
_entity.type
_entity.pdbx_description
1 polymer ?
#
loop_
_entity_poly.entity_id
_entity_poly.type
_entity_poly.pdbx_seq_one_letter_code
_entity_poly.pdbx_strand_id
1 'polypeptide(L)'
;MSTLHFEPTQDNPYAWDIIQDTDQSFVEPYDELASFTKFLKINYVLTTFVGGILSFTLLYLIIFQTNGALKNYRKMLLICSVTDISYWAIDNLLGLKLKEKDGVYMVKFEGPAKDFDRPTRLVLIAAYVCSICFVNSVLPAQVYFRYYALTRSQFLSTGRTLGVFLLSFLAALPTFFLAYNGYGFTARVRPGFNYGELWYKEVPLPPVFYADVRSVYQKIYFFYGGLLISASYTAASVMGYLTVKKINLLYSSYSERTRRLQTQLSQYLIVQSIIPLIVSVTPLMLIVVPAFLYSDTGKACLFYGVLFSWIPILNPLITMIVIVPYRQVILQKLGVHKGMREVTSTNHPNRSKTESR
;
A
#
# COMPACT_ATOMS: atom_id res chain seq x y z
N MET A 1 21.61 19.30 -22.33
CA MET A 1 22.79 18.95 -21.51
C MET A 1 22.42 19.24 -20.07
N SER A 2 22.43 18.23 -19.22
CA SER A 2 22.18 18.41 -17.80
C SER A 2 23.40 19.10 -17.18
N THR A 3 23.20 20.22 -16.49
CA THR A 3 24.27 21.04 -15.92
C THR A 3 24.76 20.46 -14.60
N LEU A 4 26.08 20.45 -14.39
CA LEU A 4 26.68 20.13 -13.10
C LEU A 4 26.53 21.32 -12.15
N HIS A 5 26.26 21.04 -10.88
CA HIS A 5 26.08 22.03 -9.82
C HIS A 5 27.00 21.71 -8.65
N PHE A 6 28.09 22.47 -8.51
CA PHE A 6 29.06 22.28 -7.41
C PHE A 6 28.70 23.07 -6.13
N GLU A 7 27.51 23.67 -6.11
CA GLU A 7 26.96 24.42 -4.99
C GLU A 7 25.47 24.05 -4.79
N PRO A 8 24.91 24.25 -3.58
CA PRO A 8 23.49 24.03 -3.33
C PRO A 8 22.59 24.78 -4.31
N THR A 9 21.54 24.11 -4.80
CA THR A 9 20.55 24.71 -5.70
C THR A 9 19.19 24.83 -5.02
N GLN A 10 18.23 25.50 -5.68
CA GLN A 10 16.86 25.55 -5.16
C GLN A 10 16.20 24.16 -5.09
N ASP A 11 16.54 23.26 -6.02
CA ASP A 11 16.04 21.89 -6.05
C ASP A 11 16.80 20.94 -5.11
N ASN A 12 18.08 21.22 -4.87
CA ASN A 12 18.94 20.48 -3.94
C ASN A 12 19.63 21.44 -2.95
N PRO A 13 18.93 21.95 -1.93
CA PRO A 13 19.50 22.94 -1.01
C PRO A 13 20.53 22.36 -0.03
N TYR A 14 20.70 21.04 0.01
CA TYR A 14 21.58 20.34 0.95
C TYR A 14 22.57 19.38 0.26
N ALA A 15 22.65 19.42 -1.07
CA ALA A 15 23.50 18.51 -1.81
C ALA A 15 23.96 19.14 -3.13
N TRP A 16 25.15 18.78 -3.57
CA TRP A 16 25.76 19.25 -4.82
C TRP A 16 26.65 18.18 -5.43
N ASP A 17 26.94 18.31 -6.72
CA ASP A 17 27.84 17.44 -7.47
C ASP A 17 29.25 17.48 -6.88
N ILE A 18 29.92 16.32 -6.91
CA ILE A 18 31.28 16.15 -6.39
C ILE A 18 32.21 15.89 -7.58
N ILE A 19 33.30 16.65 -7.66
CA ILE A 19 34.40 16.36 -8.58
C ILE A 19 35.18 15.19 -7.97
N GLN A 20 35.18 14.02 -8.63
CA GLN A 20 36.07 12.94 -8.21
C GLN A 20 37.49 13.24 -8.70
N ASP A 21 38.47 13.22 -7.79
CA ASP A 21 39.91 13.46 -8.05
C ASP A 21 40.60 12.43 -8.95
N THR A 22 39.88 11.42 -9.44
CA THR A 22 40.40 10.50 -10.45
C THR A 22 40.24 11.11 -11.84
N ASP A 23 41.29 11.05 -12.67
CA ASP A 23 41.39 11.47 -14.09
C ASP A 23 40.20 11.09 -15.03
N GLN A 24 39.22 10.35 -14.54
CA GLN A 24 37.91 10.18 -15.15
C GLN A 24 37.01 11.35 -14.78
N SER A 25 37.20 12.49 -15.45
CA SER A 25 36.12 13.45 -15.60
C SER A 25 34.94 12.71 -16.25
N PHE A 26 33.81 12.62 -15.56
CA PHE A 26 32.58 12.07 -16.15
C PHE A 26 32.09 13.07 -17.21
N VAL A 27 32.60 12.90 -18.44
CA VAL A 27 32.14 13.66 -19.62
C VAL A 27 30.71 13.22 -19.99
N GLU A 28 30.28 12.05 -19.54
CA GLU A 28 28.95 11.48 -19.81
C GLU A 28 28.14 11.21 -18.53
N PRO A 29 26.80 11.29 -18.59
CA PRO A 29 25.94 10.94 -17.46
C PRO A 29 26.20 9.51 -16.97
N TYR A 30 26.46 9.37 -15.67
CA TYR A 30 26.75 8.09 -15.04
C TYR A 30 25.65 7.74 -14.03
N ASP A 31 25.19 6.48 -14.02
CA ASP A 31 24.28 5.93 -13.00
C ASP A 31 24.82 4.56 -12.59
N GLU A 32 25.40 4.46 -11.39
CA GLU A 32 25.93 3.19 -10.88
C GLU A 32 24.88 2.07 -10.76
N LEU A 33 23.60 2.43 -10.81
CA LEU A 33 22.46 1.53 -10.75
C LEU A 33 21.74 1.39 -12.08
N ALA A 34 22.33 1.74 -13.23
CA ALA A 34 21.65 1.77 -14.53
C ALA A 34 20.78 0.52 -14.82
N SER A 35 21.30 -0.69 -14.60
CA SER A 35 20.54 -1.95 -14.76
C SER A 35 19.35 -2.06 -13.79
N PHE A 36 19.53 -1.63 -12.55
CA PHE A 36 18.48 -1.62 -11.53
C PHE A 36 17.45 -0.52 -11.80
N THR A 37 17.87 0.65 -12.25
CA THR A 37 17.00 1.74 -12.70
C THR A 37 16.09 1.27 -13.85
N LYS A 38 16.60 0.46 -14.79
CA LYS A 38 15.75 -0.19 -15.82
C LYS A 38 14.73 -1.15 -15.21
N PHE A 39 15.13 -1.98 -14.26
CA PHE A 39 14.21 -2.87 -13.54
C PHE A 39 13.11 -2.10 -12.79
N LEU A 40 13.47 -1.04 -12.07
CA LEU A 40 12.53 -0.16 -11.39
C LEU A 40 11.51 0.47 -12.35
N LYS A 41 11.95 0.90 -13.53
CA LYS A 41 11.06 1.44 -14.57
C LYS A 41 10.09 0.39 -15.10
N ILE A 42 10.54 -0.85 -15.33
CA ILE A 42 9.66 -1.95 -15.73
C ILE A 42 8.63 -2.25 -14.64
N ASN A 43 9.08 -2.34 -13.38
CA ASN A 43 8.21 -2.54 -12.23
C ASN A 43 7.16 -1.43 -12.13
N TYR A 44 7.58 -0.17 -12.25
CA TYR A 44 6.71 0.99 -12.21
C TYR A 44 5.64 0.96 -13.31
N VAL A 45 6.02 0.63 -14.55
CA VAL A 45 5.07 0.47 -15.67
C VAL A 45 4.08 -0.65 -15.34
N LEU A 46 4.57 -1.80 -14.85
CA LEU A 46 3.72 -2.92 -14.46
C LEU A 46 2.72 -2.53 -13.36
N THR A 47 3.17 -1.87 -12.29
CA THR A 47 2.33 -1.48 -11.16
C THR A 47 1.34 -0.37 -11.52
N THR A 48 1.72 0.52 -12.43
CA THR A 48 0.81 1.52 -13.02
C THR A 48 -0.33 0.81 -13.75
N PHE A 49 -0.03 0.03 -14.80
CA PHE A 49 -1.07 -0.53 -15.67
C PHE A 49 -1.84 -1.68 -15.00
N VAL A 50 -1.15 -2.65 -14.43
CA VAL A 50 -1.79 -3.81 -13.80
C VAL A 50 -2.52 -3.39 -12.54
N GLY A 51 -1.89 -2.57 -11.69
CA GLY A 51 -2.53 -2.04 -10.48
C GLY A 51 -3.77 -1.23 -10.80
N GLY A 52 -3.72 -0.40 -11.86
CA GLY A 52 -4.87 0.37 -12.33
C GLY A 52 -5.99 -0.53 -12.82
N ILE A 53 -5.71 -1.45 -13.74
CA ILE A 53 -6.70 -2.40 -14.27
C ILE A 53 -7.37 -3.18 -13.15
N LEU A 54 -6.59 -3.75 -12.21
CA LEU A 54 -7.15 -4.53 -11.10
C LEU A 54 -7.98 -3.68 -10.15
N SER A 55 -7.52 -2.47 -9.82
CA SER A 55 -8.22 -1.56 -8.90
C SER A 55 -9.56 -1.09 -9.48
N PHE A 56 -9.57 -0.68 -10.75
CA PHE A 56 -10.81 -0.27 -11.43
C PHE A 56 -11.74 -1.48 -11.72
N THR A 57 -11.18 -2.66 -11.98
CA THR A 57 -11.97 -3.89 -12.10
C THR A 57 -12.64 -4.23 -10.78
N LEU A 58 -11.91 -4.16 -9.66
CA LEU A 58 -12.50 -4.36 -8.34
C LEU A 58 -13.63 -3.34 -8.08
N LEU A 59 -13.40 -2.06 -8.38
CA LEU A 59 -14.42 -1.02 -8.23
C LEU A 59 -15.69 -1.35 -9.06
N TYR A 60 -15.52 -1.75 -10.32
CA TYR A 60 -16.61 -2.21 -11.18
C TYR A 60 -17.37 -3.39 -10.55
N LEU A 61 -16.67 -4.40 -10.05
CA LEU A 61 -17.29 -5.55 -9.39
C LEU A 61 -18.05 -5.14 -8.12
N ILE A 62 -17.51 -4.20 -7.34
CA ILE A 62 -18.18 -3.67 -6.15
C ILE A 62 -19.48 -2.96 -6.52
N ILE A 63 -19.47 -2.14 -7.58
CA ILE A 63 -20.63 -1.35 -7.98
C ILE A 63 -21.73 -2.23 -8.59
N PHE A 64 -21.37 -3.15 -9.48
CA PHE A 64 -22.32 -3.86 -10.33
C PHE A 64 -22.57 -5.33 -9.93
N GLN A 65 -21.63 -5.99 -9.25
CA GLN A 65 -21.70 -7.42 -8.94
C GLN A 65 -21.93 -7.73 -7.46
N THR A 66 -22.02 -6.70 -6.60
CA THR A 66 -22.31 -6.89 -5.18
C THR A 66 -23.80 -7.13 -4.95
N ASN A 67 -24.18 -8.42 -4.90
CA ASN A 67 -25.56 -8.86 -4.77
C ASN A 67 -25.82 -9.67 -3.48
N GLY A 68 -27.10 -9.81 -3.14
CA GLY A 68 -27.55 -10.62 -1.99
C GLY A 68 -26.98 -10.15 -0.65
N ALA A 69 -26.49 -11.10 0.15
CA ALA A 69 -25.95 -10.83 1.48
C ALA A 69 -24.66 -9.97 1.47
N LEU A 70 -23.93 -9.92 0.36
CA LEU A 70 -22.74 -9.07 0.20
C LEU A 70 -23.11 -7.58 0.02
N LYS A 71 -24.34 -7.27 -0.41
CA LYS A 71 -24.81 -5.88 -0.65
C LYS A 71 -24.64 -5.00 0.58
N ASN A 72 -24.75 -5.58 1.77
CA ASN A 72 -24.58 -4.86 3.03
C ASN A 72 -23.12 -4.47 3.33
N TYR A 73 -22.15 -5.16 2.76
CA TYR A 73 -20.71 -4.85 2.85
C TYR A 73 -20.25 -3.90 1.73
N ARG A 74 -21.10 -3.61 0.75
CA ARG A 74 -20.79 -2.76 -0.41
C ARG A 74 -20.16 -1.42 -0.02
N LYS A 75 -20.71 -0.77 1.01
CA LYS A 75 -20.26 0.57 1.43
C LYS A 75 -18.81 0.55 1.93
N MET A 76 -18.49 -0.41 2.79
CA MET A 76 -17.14 -0.61 3.30
C MET A 76 -16.18 -0.94 2.14
N LEU A 77 -16.55 -1.90 1.28
CA LEU A 77 -15.71 -2.28 0.13
C LEU A 77 -15.46 -1.11 -0.82
N LEU A 78 -16.46 -0.25 -1.05
CA LEU A 78 -16.32 0.94 -1.87
C LEU A 78 -15.30 1.91 -1.27
N ILE A 79 -15.38 2.21 0.02
CA ILE A 79 -14.41 3.11 0.67
C ILE A 79 -12.99 2.53 0.62
N CYS A 80 -12.85 1.21 0.81
CA CYS A 80 -11.55 0.53 0.68
C CYS A 80 -11.00 0.67 -0.73
N SER A 81 -11.82 0.39 -1.74
CA SER A 81 -11.44 0.49 -3.16
C SER A 81 -11.09 1.93 -3.55
N VAL A 82 -11.81 2.94 -3.06
CA VAL A 82 -11.46 4.35 -3.27
C VAL A 82 -10.11 4.67 -2.63
N THR A 83 -9.88 4.19 -1.40
CA THR A 83 -8.60 4.38 -0.69
C THR A 83 -7.43 3.74 -1.44
N ASP A 84 -7.60 2.51 -1.93
CA ASP A 84 -6.59 1.81 -2.72
C ASP A 84 -6.30 2.53 -4.05
N ILE A 85 -7.34 3.04 -4.74
CA ILE A 85 -7.18 3.83 -5.97
C ILE A 85 -6.46 5.16 -5.70
N SER A 86 -6.78 5.83 -4.59
CA SER A 86 -6.08 7.06 -4.19
C SER A 86 -4.61 6.80 -3.90
N TYR A 87 -4.31 5.73 -3.16
CA TYR A 87 -2.93 5.33 -2.90
C TYR A 87 -2.18 4.98 -4.21
N TRP A 88 -2.78 4.17 -5.07
CA TRP A 88 -2.25 3.84 -6.40
C TRP A 88 -1.95 5.09 -7.23
N ALA A 89 -2.87 6.06 -7.27
CA ALA A 89 -2.68 7.27 -8.04
C ALA A 89 -1.48 8.10 -7.54
N ILE A 90 -1.32 8.23 -6.22
CA ILE A 90 -0.21 8.97 -5.61
C ILE A 90 1.12 8.22 -5.78
N ASP A 91 1.14 6.90 -5.56
CA ASP A 91 2.34 6.08 -5.72
C ASP A 91 2.88 6.14 -7.15
N ASN A 92 2.00 6.05 -8.16
CA ASN A 92 2.41 6.19 -9.55
C ASN A 92 2.82 7.63 -9.88
N LEU A 93 2.13 8.64 -9.37
CA LEU A 93 2.53 10.03 -9.58
C LEU A 93 3.99 10.28 -9.14
N LEU A 94 4.43 9.61 -8.08
CA LEU A 94 5.75 9.78 -7.48
C LEU A 94 6.84 8.88 -8.06
N GLY A 95 6.58 7.58 -8.17
CA GLY A 95 7.57 6.57 -8.59
C GLY A 95 8.86 6.65 -7.77
N LEU A 96 8.84 6.25 -6.49
CA LEU A 96 9.94 6.52 -5.58
C LEU A 96 11.16 5.62 -5.78
N LYS A 97 12.35 6.22 -5.78
CA LYS A 97 13.66 5.56 -5.63
C LYS A 97 14.22 5.94 -4.25
N LEU A 98 14.48 4.93 -3.42
CA LEU A 98 14.83 5.09 -2.01
C LEU A 98 16.27 4.66 -1.74
N LYS A 99 16.94 5.36 -0.83
CA LYS A 99 18.20 4.94 -0.22
C LYS A 99 18.20 5.32 1.26
N GLU A 100 18.82 4.49 2.08
CA GLU A 100 19.16 4.81 3.45
C GLU A 100 20.67 4.61 3.60
N LYS A 101 21.34 5.58 4.21
CA LYS A 101 22.76 5.50 4.55
C LYS A 101 23.07 6.47 5.69
N ASP A 102 23.83 6.03 6.67
CA ASP A 102 24.27 6.85 7.81
C ASP A 102 23.09 7.54 8.53
N GLY A 103 21.96 6.85 8.65
CA GLY A 103 20.75 7.40 9.29
C GLY A 103 20.05 8.49 8.48
N VAL A 104 20.39 8.64 7.19
CA VAL A 104 19.74 9.58 6.28
C VAL A 104 18.89 8.80 5.28
N TYR A 105 17.60 9.14 5.23
CA TYR A 105 16.68 8.65 4.22
C TYR A 105 16.68 9.58 3.04
N MET A 106 16.84 9.01 1.87
CA MET A 106 16.96 9.74 0.63
C MET A 106 15.89 9.28 -0.33
N VAL A 107 15.17 10.24 -0.90
CA VAL A 107 14.03 9.98 -1.77
C VAL A 107 14.17 10.77 -3.05
N LYS A 108 14.20 10.05 -4.17
CA LYS A 108 14.14 10.60 -5.54
C LYS A 108 12.83 10.19 -6.20
N PHE A 109 12.27 11.06 -7.02
CA PHE A 109 11.06 10.76 -7.80
C PHE A 109 11.47 10.34 -9.22
N GLU A 110 10.89 9.25 -9.70
CA GLU A 110 11.04 8.73 -11.07
C GLU A 110 9.73 8.83 -11.87
N GLY A 111 8.60 9.06 -11.19
CA GLY A 111 7.28 9.27 -11.79
C GLY A 111 7.10 10.69 -12.36
N PRO A 112 5.90 11.02 -12.86
CA PRO A 112 5.59 12.32 -13.46
C PRO A 112 5.87 13.52 -12.55
N ALA A 113 5.77 13.35 -11.23
CA ALA A 113 6.06 14.42 -10.27
C ALA A 113 7.54 14.83 -10.21
N LYS A 114 8.46 14.10 -10.87
CA LYS A 114 9.89 14.46 -10.89
C LYS A 114 10.12 15.85 -11.50
N ASP A 115 9.27 16.24 -12.45
CA ASP A 115 9.38 17.48 -13.22
C ASP A 115 8.68 18.68 -12.53
N PHE A 116 8.08 18.44 -11.35
CA PHE A 116 7.47 19.50 -10.56
C PHE A 116 8.52 20.26 -9.73
N ASP A 117 8.19 21.48 -9.35
CA ASP A 117 9.00 22.29 -8.46
C ASP A 117 9.14 21.63 -7.07
N ARG A 118 10.26 21.91 -6.39
CA ARG A 118 10.56 21.32 -5.08
C ARG A 118 9.45 21.49 -4.03
N PRO A 119 8.82 22.66 -3.83
CA PRO A 119 7.69 22.80 -2.90
C PRO A 119 6.53 21.84 -3.19
N THR A 120 6.12 21.72 -4.45
CA THR A 120 5.06 20.78 -4.85
C THR A 120 5.48 19.34 -4.60
N ARG A 121 6.72 18.96 -4.96
CA ARG A 121 7.25 17.62 -4.68
C ARG A 121 7.28 17.30 -3.17
N LEU A 122 7.61 18.28 -2.33
CA LEU A 122 7.61 18.13 -0.88
C LEU A 122 6.19 17.88 -0.33
N VAL A 123 5.19 18.57 -0.87
CA VAL A 123 3.78 18.31 -0.54
C VAL A 123 3.36 16.91 -0.99
N LEU A 124 3.79 16.47 -2.17
CA LEU A 124 3.44 15.15 -2.70
C LEU A 124 4.06 14.00 -1.89
N ILE A 125 5.32 14.09 -1.46
CA ILE A 125 5.90 13.06 -0.59
C ILE A 125 5.20 13.03 0.78
N ALA A 126 4.84 14.19 1.33
CA ALA A 126 4.06 14.27 2.57
C ALA A 126 2.66 13.64 2.40
N ALA A 127 1.99 13.90 1.29
CA ALA A 127 0.70 13.29 0.94
C ALA A 127 0.82 11.76 0.82
N TYR A 128 1.87 11.27 0.16
CA TYR A 128 2.14 9.84 0.04
C TYR A 128 2.34 9.14 1.37
N VAL A 129 3.17 9.72 2.24
CA VAL A 129 3.37 9.19 3.60
C VAL A 129 2.04 9.15 4.37
N CYS A 130 1.24 10.21 4.26
CA CYS A 130 -0.10 10.24 4.85
C CYS A 130 -1.01 9.14 4.27
N SER A 131 -0.95 8.88 2.97
CA SER A 131 -1.72 7.81 2.32
C SER A 131 -1.31 6.42 2.80
N ILE A 132 -0.01 6.14 2.94
CA ILE A 132 0.47 4.87 3.52
C ILE A 132 -0.07 4.69 4.93
N CYS A 133 0.04 5.73 5.76
CA CYS A 133 -0.44 5.68 7.14
C CYS A 133 -1.96 5.53 7.20
N PHE A 134 -2.68 6.17 6.27
CA PHE A 134 -4.13 6.05 6.16
C PHE A 134 -4.55 4.62 5.81
N VAL A 135 -3.93 3.98 4.82
CA VAL A 135 -4.18 2.57 4.45
C VAL A 135 -4.04 1.64 5.66
N ASN A 136 -3.01 1.84 6.48
CA ASN A 136 -2.79 1.04 7.69
C ASN A 136 -3.81 1.36 8.80
N SER A 137 -4.13 2.64 9.01
CA SER A 137 -5.10 3.07 10.03
C SER A 137 -6.54 2.64 9.75
N VAL A 138 -6.87 2.37 8.49
CA VAL A 138 -8.19 1.91 8.04
C VAL A 138 -8.43 0.43 8.39
N LEU A 139 -7.38 -0.38 8.59
CA LEU A 139 -7.52 -1.81 8.93
C LEU A 139 -8.44 -2.05 10.16
N PRO A 140 -8.23 -1.39 11.31
CA PRO A 140 -9.17 -1.40 12.42
C PRO A 140 -10.62 -1.11 12.02
N ALA A 141 -10.85 -0.08 11.21
CA ALA A 141 -12.18 0.32 10.76
C ALA A 141 -12.89 -0.79 9.99
N GLN A 142 -12.15 -1.47 9.10
CA GLN A 142 -12.65 -2.59 8.31
C GLN A 142 -13.04 -3.78 9.20
N VAL A 143 -12.21 -4.12 10.19
CA VAL A 143 -12.50 -5.21 11.13
C VAL A 143 -13.67 -4.84 12.05
N TYR A 144 -13.71 -3.61 12.55
CA TYR A 144 -14.79 -3.10 13.40
C TYR A 144 -16.15 -3.16 12.70
N PHE A 145 -16.22 -2.72 11.44
CA PHE A 145 -17.46 -2.75 10.65
C PHE A 145 -18.05 -4.17 10.60
N ARG A 146 -17.19 -5.19 10.45
CA ARG A 146 -17.59 -6.60 10.39
C ARG A 146 -18.01 -7.12 11.77
N TYR A 147 -17.23 -6.81 12.81
CA TYR A 147 -17.59 -7.15 14.18
C TYR A 147 -18.97 -6.61 14.57
N TYR A 148 -19.27 -5.36 14.20
CA TYR A 148 -20.57 -4.74 14.45
C TYR A 148 -21.69 -5.43 13.68
N ALA A 149 -21.48 -5.70 12.38
CA ALA A 149 -22.47 -6.39 11.55
C ALA A 149 -22.84 -7.78 12.10
N LEU A 150 -21.85 -8.49 12.67
CA LEU A 150 -22.02 -9.79 13.30
C LEU A 150 -22.75 -9.73 14.65
N THR A 151 -22.40 -8.76 15.49
CA THR A 151 -22.91 -8.68 16.87
C THR A 151 -24.31 -8.09 16.98
N ARG A 152 -24.67 -7.17 16.08
CA ARG A 152 -25.95 -6.45 16.16
C ARG A 152 -26.98 -6.91 15.14
N SER A 153 -26.64 -7.86 14.26
CA SER A 153 -27.48 -8.26 13.10
C SER A 153 -27.95 -7.08 12.25
N GLN A 154 -27.26 -5.94 12.38
CA GLN A 154 -27.53 -4.66 11.73
C GLN A 154 -26.21 -4.10 11.24
N PHE A 155 -26.23 -3.46 10.08
CA PHE A 155 -25.04 -2.85 9.50
C PHE A 155 -24.89 -1.41 10.00
N LEU A 156 -23.65 -0.90 10.00
CA LEU A 156 -23.45 0.51 10.31
C LEU A 156 -24.23 1.38 9.30
N SER A 157 -24.83 2.44 9.82
CA SER A 157 -25.37 3.50 8.97
C SER A 157 -24.24 4.13 8.15
N THR A 158 -24.59 4.80 7.05
CA THR A 158 -23.62 5.47 6.18
C THR A 158 -22.78 6.48 6.96
N GLY A 159 -23.43 7.30 7.79
CA GLY A 159 -22.73 8.31 8.62
C GLY A 159 -21.75 7.69 9.63
N ARG A 160 -22.13 6.59 10.31
CA ARG A 160 -21.21 5.90 11.23
C ARG A 160 -20.04 5.26 10.50
N THR A 161 -20.28 4.69 9.31
CA THR A 161 -19.20 4.12 8.49
C THR A 161 -18.23 5.22 8.09
N LEU A 162 -18.72 6.32 7.52
CA LEU A 162 -17.88 7.47 7.18
C LEU A 162 -17.15 8.03 8.40
N GLY A 163 -17.79 8.10 9.56
CA GLY A 163 -17.16 8.57 10.80
C GLY A 163 -15.96 7.75 11.24
N VAL A 164 -16.03 6.41 11.16
CA VAL A 164 -14.89 5.54 11.55
C VAL A 164 -13.73 5.67 10.54
N PHE A 165 -14.03 5.80 9.24
CA PHE A 165 -13.00 6.03 8.22
C PHE A 165 -12.40 7.44 8.32
N LEU A 166 -13.21 8.45 8.63
CA LEU A 166 -12.74 9.81 8.90
C LEU A 166 -11.82 9.83 10.12
N LEU A 167 -12.14 9.10 11.19
CA LEU A 167 -11.26 8.97 12.35
C LEU A 167 -9.91 8.36 11.96
N SER A 168 -9.91 7.36 11.08
CA SER A 168 -8.68 6.75 10.55
C SER A 168 -7.86 7.77 9.76
N PHE A 169 -8.52 8.56 8.90
CA PHE A 169 -7.87 9.65 8.16
C PHE A 169 -7.28 10.72 9.09
N LEU A 170 -8.04 11.17 10.09
CA LEU A 170 -7.57 12.15 11.07
C LEU A 170 -6.39 11.63 11.90
N ALA A 171 -6.36 10.34 12.21
CA ALA A 171 -5.22 9.71 12.88
C ALA A 171 -3.97 9.65 11.98
N ALA A 172 -4.14 9.50 10.67
CA ALA A 172 -3.04 9.52 9.72
C ALA A 172 -2.54 10.95 9.44
N LEU A 173 -3.41 11.96 9.46
CA LEU A 173 -3.10 13.34 9.05
C LEU A 173 -1.85 13.96 9.70
N PRO A 174 -1.52 13.77 11.00
CA PRO A 174 -0.29 14.27 11.59
C PRO A 174 0.98 13.80 10.84
N THR A 175 0.95 12.62 10.20
CA THR A 175 2.09 12.12 9.42
C THR A 175 2.39 12.96 8.18
N PHE A 176 1.40 13.65 7.60
CA PHE A 176 1.61 14.63 6.54
C PHE A 176 2.53 15.76 7.01
N PHE A 177 2.18 16.41 8.12
CA PHE A 177 2.95 17.54 8.65
C PHE A 177 4.34 17.11 9.13
N LEU A 178 4.42 15.95 9.78
CA LEU A 178 5.69 15.40 10.24
C LEU A 178 6.61 15.03 9.05
N ALA A 179 6.09 14.43 7.99
CA ALA A 179 6.87 14.11 6.79
C ALA A 179 7.28 15.37 6.01
N TYR A 180 6.39 16.36 5.89
CA TYR A 180 6.70 17.65 5.29
C TYR A 180 7.89 18.32 5.99
N ASN A 181 7.88 18.33 7.33
CA ASN A 181 9.00 18.86 8.11
C ASN A 181 10.25 17.97 8.02
N GLY A 182 10.04 16.65 8.04
CA GLY A 182 11.07 15.61 7.88
C GLY A 182 11.93 15.84 6.64
N TYR A 183 11.30 15.76 5.46
CA TYR A 183 11.99 15.91 4.18
C TYR A 183 12.31 17.37 3.80
N GLY A 184 11.62 18.34 4.41
CA GLY A 184 11.83 19.75 4.11
C GLY A 184 13.05 20.37 4.79
N PHE A 185 13.28 20.02 6.07
CA PHE A 185 14.15 20.82 6.94
C PHE A 185 15.16 20.01 7.76
N THR A 186 15.01 18.69 7.92
CA THR A 186 15.86 17.95 8.87
C THR A 186 17.32 17.85 8.46
N ALA A 187 17.62 17.93 7.16
CA ALA A 187 18.99 17.97 6.64
C ALA A 187 19.82 19.17 7.17
N ARG A 188 19.17 20.23 7.71
CA ARG A 188 19.84 21.37 8.36
C ARG A 188 20.62 20.99 9.62
N VAL A 189 20.42 19.79 10.16
CA VAL A 189 21.12 19.30 11.36
C VAL A 189 22.64 19.12 11.14
N ARG A 190 23.10 19.03 9.89
CA ARG A 190 24.52 18.97 9.51
C ARG A 190 24.87 20.16 8.60
N PRO A 191 25.09 21.37 9.14
CA PRO A 191 25.42 22.53 8.33
C PRO A 191 26.74 22.32 7.57
N GLY A 192 26.75 22.64 6.28
CA GLY A 192 27.93 22.49 5.41
C GLY A 192 28.24 21.07 4.93
N PHE A 193 27.47 20.06 5.36
CA PHE A 193 27.65 18.69 4.88
C PHE A 193 26.98 18.50 3.51
N ASN A 194 27.71 17.91 2.56
CA ASN A 194 27.16 17.55 1.25
C ASN A 194 26.43 16.20 1.33
N TYR A 195 25.10 16.23 1.42
CA TYR A 195 24.34 14.99 1.45
C TYR A 195 24.39 14.20 0.12
N GLY A 196 24.86 14.80 -0.97
CA GLY A 196 25.09 14.12 -2.25
C GLY A 196 26.10 12.97 -2.14
N GLU A 197 27.04 13.05 -1.19
CA GLU A 197 27.99 11.97 -0.88
C GLU A 197 27.31 10.68 -0.39
N LEU A 198 26.12 10.80 0.19
CA LEU A 198 25.34 9.67 0.68
C LEU A 198 24.49 9.05 -0.42
N TRP A 199 24.17 9.79 -1.49
CA TRP A 199 23.36 9.29 -2.59
C TRP A 199 24.13 8.26 -3.44
N TYR A 200 23.43 7.60 -4.36
CA TYR A 200 24.08 6.76 -5.36
C TYR A 200 24.98 7.62 -6.25
N LYS A 201 26.04 7.03 -6.79
CA LYS A 201 26.89 7.70 -7.79
C LYS A 201 26.09 7.92 -9.07
N GLU A 202 25.44 9.07 -9.15
CA GLU A 202 24.62 9.53 -10.27
C GLU A 202 25.09 10.94 -10.66
N VAL A 203 25.45 11.13 -11.94
CA VAL A 203 26.00 12.40 -12.45
C VAL A 203 25.16 12.86 -13.65
N PRO A 204 24.60 14.09 -13.64
CA PRO A 204 24.56 15.01 -12.51
C PRO A 204 23.67 14.49 -11.37
N LEU A 205 23.90 15.01 -10.17
CA LEU A 205 23.14 14.67 -8.98
C LEU A 205 21.66 15.02 -9.18
N PRO A 206 20.75 14.04 -9.09
CA PRO A 206 19.33 14.33 -9.27
C PRO A 206 18.77 15.12 -8.09
N PRO A 207 17.58 15.74 -8.23
CA PRO A 207 16.84 16.27 -7.11
C PRO A 207 16.46 15.17 -6.11
N VAL A 208 16.92 15.30 -4.86
CA VAL A 208 16.72 14.30 -3.80
C VAL A 208 16.27 15.00 -2.52
N PHE A 209 15.29 14.43 -1.84
CA PHE A 209 14.95 14.82 -0.48
C PHE A 209 15.77 14.03 0.53
N TYR A 210 16.27 14.72 1.54
CA TYR A 210 17.11 14.16 2.59
C TYR A 210 16.42 14.31 3.95
N ALA A 211 16.22 13.19 4.64
CA ALA A 211 15.64 13.17 5.97
C ALA A 211 16.60 12.52 6.97
N ASP A 212 17.19 13.31 7.87
CA ASP A 212 18.23 12.85 8.79
C ASP A 212 17.64 12.52 10.18
N VAL A 213 17.80 11.28 10.64
CA VAL A 213 17.31 10.81 11.95
C VAL A 213 17.96 11.50 13.14
N ARG A 214 19.09 12.19 12.95
CA ARG A 214 19.69 13.03 13.99
C ARG A 214 18.75 14.14 14.43
N SER A 215 17.89 14.61 13.52
CA SER A 215 16.88 15.63 13.83
C SER A 215 15.74 15.05 14.69
N VAL A 216 15.37 15.78 15.74
CA VAL A 216 14.20 15.46 16.59
C VAL A 216 12.92 15.32 15.76
N TYR A 217 12.71 16.14 14.73
CA TYR A 217 11.52 16.07 13.89
C TYR A 217 11.41 14.72 13.15
N GLN A 218 12.53 14.21 12.65
CA GLN A 218 12.56 12.91 11.97
C GLN A 218 12.30 11.77 12.95
N LYS A 219 12.82 11.86 14.18
CA LYS A 219 12.54 10.88 15.24
C LYS A 219 11.06 10.86 15.62
N ILE A 220 10.45 12.04 15.81
CA ILE A 220 9.02 12.17 16.12
C ILE A 220 8.17 11.61 14.97
N TYR A 221 8.55 11.89 13.72
CA TYR A 221 7.90 11.32 12.54
C TYR A 221 7.87 9.78 12.58
N PHE A 222 9.03 9.13 12.73
CA PHE A 222 9.10 7.68 12.79
C PHE A 222 8.42 7.09 14.01
N PHE A 223 8.54 7.73 15.18
CA PHE A 223 7.89 7.28 16.39
C PHE A 223 6.37 7.33 16.27
N TYR A 224 5.81 8.45 15.78
CA TYR A 224 4.37 8.58 15.58
C TYR A 224 3.86 7.60 14.51
N GLY A 225 4.55 7.50 13.37
CA GLY A 225 4.18 6.56 12.31
C GLY A 225 4.21 5.11 12.79
N GLY A 226 5.28 4.72 13.50
CA GLY A 226 5.42 3.39 14.09
C GLY A 226 4.36 3.10 15.15
N LEU A 227 4.05 4.06 16.03
CA LEU A 227 3.00 3.95 17.04
C LEU A 227 1.62 3.79 16.38
N LEU A 228 1.30 4.61 15.37
CA LEU A 228 0.04 4.56 14.64
C LEU A 228 -0.16 3.20 13.97
N ILE A 229 0.85 2.71 13.24
CA ILE A 229 0.80 1.41 12.57
C ILE A 229 0.66 0.31 13.63
N SER A 230 1.48 0.31 14.68
CA SER A 230 1.44 -0.71 15.73
C SER A 230 0.10 -0.75 16.47
N ALA A 231 -0.44 0.41 16.82
CA ALA A 231 -1.76 0.53 17.44
C ALA A 231 -2.88 0.04 16.51
N SER A 232 -2.78 0.34 15.21
CA SER A 232 -3.74 -0.11 14.21
C SER A 232 -3.74 -1.63 14.06
N TYR A 233 -2.57 -2.27 13.95
CA TYR A 233 -2.49 -3.73 13.88
C TYR A 233 -2.91 -4.40 15.17
N THR A 234 -2.59 -3.83 16.33
CA THR A 234 -3.03 -4.33 17.63
C THR A 234 -4.55 -4.28 17.72
N ALA A 235 -5.16 -3.13 17.40
CA ALA A 235 -6.62 -2.97 17.41
C ALA A 235 -7.31 -3.90 16.40
N ALA A 236 -6.79 -4.03 15.18
CA ALA A 236 -7.31 -4.94 14.18
C ALA A 236 -7.22 -6.40 14.64
N SER A 237 -6.11 -6.80 15.27
CA SER A 237 -5.91 -8.17 15.78
C SER A 237 -6.86 -8.48 16.93
N VAL A 238 -7.00 -7.58 17.90
CA VAL A 238 -7.95 -7.72 19.02
C VAL A 238 -9.38 -7.83 18.51
N MET A 239 -9.81 -6.92 17.63
CA MET A 239 -11.16 -6.98 17.06
C MET A 239 -11.36 -8.21 16.16
N GLY A 240 -10.34 -8.65 15.45
CA GLY A 240 -10.36 -9.86 14.63
C GLY A 240 -10.56 -11.10 15.50
N TYR A 241 -9.83 -11.20 16.60
CA TYR A 241 -10.00 -12.26 17.60
C TYR A 241 -11.41 -12.26 18.19
N LEU A 242 -11.92 -11.09 18.62
CA LEU A 242 -13.30 -10.96 19.13
C LEU A 242 -14.35 -11.38 18.10
N THR A 243 -14.11 -11.06 16.83
CA THR A 243 -14.96 -11.45 15.70
C THR A 243 -15.01 -12.98 15.55
N VAL A 244 -13.85 -13.64 15.51
CA VAL A 244 -13.76 -15.11 15.41
C VAL A 244 -14.41 -15.77 16.61
N LYS A 245 -14.13 -15.29 17.83
CA LYS A 245 -14.76 -15.79 19.06
C LYS A 245 -16.28 -15.70 18.98
N LYS A 246 -16.82 -14.58 18.50
CA LYS A 246 -18.28 -14.40 18.36
C LYS A 246 -18.89 -15.30 17.29
N ILE A 247 -18.21 -15.50 16.17
CA ILE A 247 -18.64 -16.45 15.12
C ILE A 247 -18.73 -17.86 15.69
N ASN A 248 -17.73 -18.29 16.47
CA ASN A 248 -17.71 -19.62 17.08
C ASN A 248 -18.82 -19.79 18.12
N LEU A 249 -19.11 -18.75 18.90
CA LEU A 249 -20.22 -18.78 19.88
C LEU A 249 -21.60 -18.86 19.22
N LEU A 250 -21.77 -18.21 18.06
CA LEU A 250 -23.04 -18.20 17.32
C LEU A 250 -23.12 -19.30 16.25
N TYR A 251 -22.16 -20.22 16.23
CA TYR A 251 -21.99 -21.20 15.16
C TYR A 251 -23.22 -22.11 14.99
N SER A 252 -23.87 -22.52 16.09
CA SER A 252 -25.07 -23.36 16.08
C SER A 252 -26.36 -22.61 15.78
N SER A 253 -26.38 -21.28 15.96
CA SER A 253 -27.58 -20.45 15.77
C SER A 253 -27.70 -19.85 14.36
N TYR A 254 -26.65 -19.93 13.54
CA TYR A 254 -26.66 -19.38 12.19
C TYR A 254 -27.13 -20.38 11.13
N SER A 255 -27.91 -19.88 10.17
CA SER A 255 -28.17 -20.62 8.93
C SER A 255 -26.86 -20.95 8.21
N GLU A 256 -26.82 -22.08 7.50
CA GLU A 256 -25.61 -22.49 6.75
C GLU A 256 -25.12 -21.42 5.78
N ARG A 257 -26.06 -20.66 5.19
CA ARG A 257 -25.76 -19.57 4.26
C ARG A 257 -25.04 -18.41 4.94
N THR A 258 -25.52 -17.98 6.12
CA THR A 258 -24.86 -16.93 6.92
C THR A 258 -23.49 -17.40 7.42
N ARG A 259 -23.40 -18.67 7.85
CA ARG A 259 -22.15 -19.29 8.34
C ARG A 259 -21.04 -19.27 7.29
N ARG A 260 -21.36 -19.70 6.06
CA ARG A 260 -20.39 -19.70 4.93
C ARG A 260 -19.89 -18.29 4.61
N LEU A 261 -20.78 -17.30 4.57
CA LEU A 261 -20.42 -15.92 4.27
C LEU A 261 -19.51 -15.30 5.34
N GLN A 262 -19.81 -15.53 6.62
CA GLN A 262 -19.00 -15.00 7.72
C GLN A 262 -17.61 -15.64 7.78
N THR A 263 -17.51 -16.95 7.48
CA THR A 263 -16.23 -17.65 7.39
C THR A 263 -15.36 -17.09 6.25
N GLN A 264 -15.95 -16.88 5.07
CA GLN A 264 -15.25 -16.30 3.92
C GLN A 264 -14.73 -14.89 4.21
N LEU A 265 -15.56 -14.05 4.85
CA LEU A 265 -15.16 -12.71 5.24
C LEU A 265 -14.07 -12.73 6.32
N SER A 266 -14.10 -13.67 7.27
CA SER A 266 -13.06 -13.78 8.29
C SER A 266 -11.73 -14.26 7.70
N GLN A 267 -11.74 -15.25 6.80
CA GLN A 267 -10.56 -15.69 6.06
C GLN A 267 -9.97 -14.56 5.21
N TYR A 268 -10.82 -13.80 4.53
CA TYR A 268 -10.39 -12.60 3.80
C TYR A 268 -9.62 -11.63 4.70
N LEU A 269 -10.11 -11.34 5.91
CA LEU A 269 -9.43 -10.40 6.81
C LEU A 269 -8.06 -10.89 7.24
N ILE A 270 -7.92 -12.19 7.54
CA ILE A 270 -6.62 -12.74 7.94
C ILE A 270 -5.62 -12.56 6.81
N VAL A 271 -6.00 -12.96 5.58
CA VAL A 271 -5.15 -12.81 4.40
C VAL A 271 -4.84 -11.34 4.12
N GLN A 272 -5.87 -10.48 4.17
CA GLN A 272 -5.73 -9.04 3.93
C GLN A 272 -4.89 -8.34 5.03
N SER A 273 -4.86 -8.86 6.25
CA SER A 273 -4.04 -8.26 7.34
C SER A 273 -2.58 -8.69 7.25
N ILE A 274 -2.31 -9.91 6.78
CA ILE A 274 -0.93 -10.44 6.63
C ILE A 274 -0.18 -9.72 5.51
N ILE A 275 -0.86 -9.30 4.46
CA ILE A 275 -0.18 -8.82 3.26
C ILE A 275 0.45 -7.45 3.42
N PRO A 276 -0.24 -6.43 3.94
CA PRO A 276 0.40 -5.16 4.19
C PRO A 276 1.46 -5.28 5.30
N LEU A 277 1.40 -6.29 6.19
CA LEU A 277 2.53 -6.59 7.08
C LEU A 277 3.78 -7.01 6.32
N ILE A 278 3.66 -7.92 5.35
CA ILE A 278 4.80 -8.43 4.56
C ILE A 278 5.29 -7.40 3.54
N VAL A 279 4.37 -6.68 2.90
CA VAL A 279 4.64 -5.84 1.74
C VAL A 279 4.93 -4.39 2.12
N SER A 280 4.44 -3.93 3.27
CA SER A 280 4.60 -2.54 3.73
C SER A 280 5.33 -2.44 5.08
N VAL A 281 4.82 -3.08 6.13
CA VAL A 281 5.37 -2.86 7.49
C VAL A 281 6.75 -3.49 7.65
N THR A 282 6.95 -4.73 7.21
CA THR A 282 8.23 -5.43 7.34
C THR A 282 9.35 -4.72 6.58
N PRO A 283 9.19 -4.37 5.29
CA PRO A 283 10.22 -3.65 4.55
C PRO A 283 10.48 -2.28 5.15
N LEU A 284 9.45 -1.57 5.65
CA LEU A 284 9.64 -0.30 6.33
C LEU A 284 10.49 -0.46 7.59
N MET A 285 10.22 -1.44 8.45
CA MET A 285 11.01 -1.69 9.66
C MET A 285 12.46 -2.08 9.33
N LEU A 286 12.67 -2.79 8.22
CA LEU A 286 14.01 -3.15 7.72
C LEU A 286 14.78 -1.94 7.17
N ILE A 287 14.12 -0.85 6.80
CA ILE A 287 14.80 0.44 6.52
C ILE A 287 14.96 1.22 7.82
N VAL A 288 13.91 1.21 8.66
CA VAL A 288 13.83 2.14 9.79
C VAL A 288 14.81 1.80 10.90
N VAL A 289 14.84 0.55 11.33
CA VAL A 289 15.70 0.11 12.42
C VAL A 289 17.19 0.34 12.10
N PRO A 290 17.71 -0.06 10.92
CA PRO A 290 19.11 0.21 10.57
C PRO A 290 19.48 1.69 10.57
N ALA A 291 18.59 2.57 10.10
CA ALA A 291 18.85 4.01 10.10
C ALA A 291 19.09 4.57 11.51
N PHE A 292 18.31 4.11 12.51
CA PHE A 292 18.51 4.50 13.91
C PHE A 292 19.78 3.92 14.53
N LEU A 293 20.29 2.83 13.98
CA LEU A 293 21.56 2.21 14.34
C LEU A 293 22.74 2.76 13.52
N TYR A 294 22.49 3.71 12.61
CA TYR A 294 23.48 4.23 11.66
C TYR A 294 24.13 3.13 10.80
N SER A 295 23.38 2.06 10.53
CA SER A 295 23.80 0.93 9.69
C SER A 295 23.28 1.12 8.28
N ASP A 296 24.17 1.00 7.29
CA ASP A 296 23.85 1.17 5.87
C ASP A 296 23.04 -0.03 5.34
N THR A 297 21.81 0.20 4.89
CA THR A 297 21.02 -0.80 4.14
C THR A 297 21.30 -0.81 2.64
N GLY A 298 22.03 0.18 2.14
CA GLY A 298 22.61 0.21 0.81
C GLY A 298 21.58 0.10 -0.32
N LYS A 299 21.68 -0.98 -1.11
CA LYS A 299 20.78 -1.23 -2.25
C LYS A 299 19.48 -1.94 -1.83
N ALA A 300 19.37 -2.45 -0.60
CA ALA A 300 18.18 -3.16 -0.12
C ALA A 300 16.92 -2.26 -0.13
N CYS A 301 17.09 -0.96 0.17
CA CYS A 301 16.01 0.04 0.13
C CYS A 301 15.27 0.09 -1.20
N LEU A 302 15.97 -0.18 -2.30
CA LEU A 302 15.38 -0.18 -3.64
C LEU A 302 14.39 -1.34 -3.80
N PHE A 303 14.73 -2.53 -3.28
CA PHE A 303 13.82 -3.68 -3.28
C PHE A 303 12.61 -3.44 -2.39
N TYR A 304 12.81 -2.79 -1.24
CA TYR A 304 11.70 -2.44 -0.34
C TYR A 304 10.75 -1.41 -0.97
N GLY A 305 11.28 -0.42 -1.71
CA GLY A 305 10.47 0.50 -2.51
C GLY A 305 9.63 -0.22 -3.57
N VAL A 306 10.19 -1.25 -4.21
CA VAL A 306 9.43 -2.13 -5.13
C VAL A 306 8.28 -2.81 -4.40
N LEU A 307 8.48 -3.34 -3.19
CA LEU A 307 7.39 -3.99 -2.45
C LEU A 307 6.23 -3.01 -2.19
N PHE A 308 6.50 -1.75 -1.82
CA PHE A 308 5.45 -0.75 -1.59
C PHE A 308 4.58 -0.49 -2.83
N SER A 309 5.17 -0.52 -4.03
CA SER A 309 4.45 -0.29 -5.28
C SER A 309 3.53 -1.44 -5.67
N TRP A 310 3.63 -2.62 -5.01
CA TRP A 310 2.79 -3.79 -5.29
C TRP A 310 1.50 -3.82 -4.47
N ILE A 311 1.36 -2.98 -3.45
CA ILE A 311 0.14 -2.89 -2.63
C ILE A 311 -1.13 -2.71 -3.51
N PRO A 312 -1.14 -1.82 -4.54
CA PRO A 312 -2.30 -1.64 -5.41
C PRO A 312 -2.65 -2.83 -6.31
N ILE A 313 -1.74 -3.80 -6.48
CA ILE A 313 -2.00 -5.03 -7.24
C ILE A 313 -2.57 -6.07 -6.28
N LEU A 314 -1.90 -6.29 -5.15
CA LEU A 314 -2.18 -7.38 -4.23
C LEU A 314 -3.54 -7.21 -3.53
N ASN A 315 -3.86 -5.99 -3.07
CA ASN A 315 -5.12 -5.70 -2.41
C ASN A 315 -6.35 -6.06 -3.28
N PRO A 316 -6.50 -5.53 -4.50
CA PRO A 316 -7.66 -5.84 -5.33
C PRO A 316 -7.66 -7.28 -5.83
N LEU A 317 -6.51 -7.84 -6.20
CA LEU A 317 -6.40 -9.22 -6.67
C LEU A 317 -6.96 -10.20 -5.64
N ILE A 318 -6.59 -10.01 -4.38
CA ILE A 318 -6.99 -10.91 -3.30
C ILE A 318 -8.44 -10.71 -2.92
N THR A 319 -8.91 -9.47 -2.93
CA THR A 319 -10.33 -9.17 -2.77
C THR A 319 -11.15 -9.91 -3.83
N MET A 320 -10.70 -9.92 -5.08
CA MET A 320 -11.37 -10.66 -6.16
C MET A 320 -11.29 -12.17 -6.00
N ILE A 321 -10.15 -12.72 -5.55
CA ILE A 321 -9.96 -14.17 -5.36
C ILE A 321 -10.81 -14.69 -4.20
N VAL A 322 -10.86 -13.97 -3.08
CA VAL A 322 -11.51 -14.45 -1.86
C VAL A 322 -13.02 -14.24 -1.89
N ILE A 323 -13.51 -13.14 -2.48
CA ILE A 323 -14.95 -12.87 -2.57
C ILE A 323 -15.56 -13.71 -3.71
N VAL A 324 -16.27 -14.77 -3.33
CA VAL A 324 -16.82 -15.77 -4.26
C VAL A 324 -17.62 -15.19 -5.43
N PRO A 325 -18.57 -14.24 -5.24
CA PRO A 325 -19.29 -13.62 -6.36
C PRO A 325 -18.36 -12.96 -7.38
N TYR A 326 -17.27 -12.34 -6.93
CA TYR A 326 -16.31 -11.65 -7.79
C TYR A 326 -15.49 -12.65 -8.59
N ARG A 327 -14.91 -13.66 -7.92
CA ARG A 327 -14.17 -14.74 -8.58
C ARG A 327 -15.01 -15.48 -9.63
N GLN A 328 -16.27 -15.75 -9.33
CA GLN A 328 -17.16 -16.45 -10.26
C GLN A 328 -17.41 -15.64 -11.54
N VAL A 329 -17.67 -14.33 -11.42
CA VAL A 329 -17.84 -13.46 -12.59
C VAL A 329 -16.56 -13.40 -13.44
N ILE A 330 -15.39 -13.34 -12.79
CA ILE A 330 -14.10 -13.33 -13.50
C ILE A 330 -13.88 -14.66 -14.23
N LEU A 331 -14.04 -15.80 -13.56
CA LEU A 331 -13.87 -17.13 -14.17
C LEU A 331 -14.87 -17.40 -15.30
N GLN A 332 -16.10 -16.88 -15.19
CA GLN A 332 -17.08 -16.94 -16.27
C GLN A 332 -16.63 -16.13 -17.49
N LYS A 333 -16.16 -14.90 -17.28
CA LYS A 333 -15.63 -14.05 -18.37
C LYS A 333 -14.36 -14.61 -19.00
N LEU A 334 -13.54 -15.34 -18.23
CA LEU A 334 -12.35 -16.03 -18.71
C LEU A 334 -12.63 -17.40 -19.36
N GLY A 335 -13.90 -17.82 -19.48
CA GLY A 335 -14.29 -19.03 -20.20
C GLY A 335 -14.03 -20.36 -19.45
N VAL A 336 -13.52 -20.32 -18.22
CA VAL A 336 -13.11 -21.53 -17.45
C VAL A 336 -14.31 -22.33 -16.94
N HIS A 337 -15.53 -21.77 -16.97
CA HIS A 337 -16.71 -22.38 -16.35
C HIS A 337 -17.53 -23.32 -17.25
N LYS A 338 -17.14 -23.54 -18.51
CA LYS A 338 -17.88 -24.47 -19.40
C LYS A 338 -17.69 -25.96 -19.04
N GLY A 339 -16.67 -26.35 -18.28
CA GLY A 339 -16.36 -27.77 -18.04
C GLY A 339 -17.03 -28.46 -16.85
N MET A 340 -17.68 -27.73 -15.92
CA MET A 340 -18.10 -28.32 -14.63
C MET A 340 -19.61 -28.53 -14.47
N ARG A 341 -20.43 -28.13 -15.45
CA ARG A 341 -21.89 -28.34 -15.45
C ARG A 341 -22.36 -29.56 -16.24
N GLU A 342 -21.50 -30.15 -17.07
CA GLU A 342 -21.90 -31.25 -17.96
C GLU A 342 -21.89 -32.63 -17.28
N VAL A 343 -21.22 -32.78 -16.13
CA VAL A 343 -21.05 -34.09 -15.46
C VAL A 343 -22.20 -34.44 -14.49
N THR A 344 -23.15 -33.51 -14.22
CA THR A 344 -24.27 -33.77 -13.29
C THR A 344 -25.60 -34.09 -14.00
N SER A 345 -25.64 -34.10 -15.34
CA SER A 345 -26.89 -34.34 -16.09
C SER A 345 -27.08 -35.78 -16.61
N THR A 346 -26.16 -36.72 -16.35
CA THR A 346 -26.18 -38.06 -16.97
C THR A 346 -26.59 -39.22 -16.07
N ASN A 347 -27.14 -38.99 -14.87
CA ASN A 347 -27.66 -40.08 -14.04
C ASN A 347 -29.08 -39.82 -13.51
N HIS A 348 -30.06 -39.91 -14.41
CA HIS A 348 -31.41 -40.33 -14.03
C HIS A 348 -31.81 -41.52 -14.90
N PRO A 349 -31.63 -42.77 -14.42
CA PRO A 349 -32.24 -43.91 -15.08
C PRO A 349 -33.75 -43.89 -14.83
N ASN A 350 -34.46 -43.93 -15.95
CA ASN A 350 -35.87 -44.31 -16.11
C ASN A 350 -36.37 -45.25 -15.00
N ARG A 351 -37.43 -44.85 -14.30
CA ARG A 351 -38.35 -45.80 -13.67
C ARG A 351 -39.64 -45.82 -14.45
N SER A 352 -39.71 -46.79 -15.35
CA SER A 352 -40.88 -47.21 -16.11
C SER A 352 -41.96 -47.77 -15.20
N LYS A 353 -43.19 -47.33 -15.49
CA LYS A 353 -44.49 -48.03 -15.45
C LYS A 353 -44.53 -49.46 -14.89
N THR A 354 -45.45 -49.69 -13.96
CA THR A 354 -46.27 -50.92 -13.79
C THR A 354 -47.53 -50.48 -13.01
N GLU A 355 -48.66 -50.18 -13.65
CA GLU A 355 -49.77 -51.06 -14.05
C GLU A 355 -50.56 -51.75 -12.92
N SER A 356 -51.89 -51.50 -12.92
CA SER A 356 -53.01 -52.28 -12.33
C SER A 356 -53.07 -52.35 -10.79
N ARG A 357 -54.21 -52.23 -10.12
CA ARG A 357 -55.62 -52.45 -10.49
C ARG A 357 -56.52 -51.75 -9.47
#